data_AF-A0A845GQP9-F1
#
_entry.id   AF-A0A845GQP9-F1
#
_cell.length_a   1.000
_cell.length_b   1.000
_cell.length_c   1.000
_cell.angle_alpha   90.00
_cell.angle_beta   90.00
_cell.angle_gamma   90.00
#
_symmetry.space_group_name_H-M   'P 1'
#
loop_
_entity.id
_entity.type
_entity.pdbx_description
1 polymer ?
#
loop_
_entity_poly.entity_id
_entity_poly.type
_entity_poly.pdbx_seq_one_letter_code
_entity_poly.pdbx_strand_id
1 'polypeptide(L)'
;MRAWVARRRVEGALLVQPIQFGHEFSQDAAPYELLVVEVTDQGKRRPMKVARLVPVGERQAVAELLSPKLVWFRNWQFVLSGAEQVAGAHGIRAVLQSWICKLSPPAYAIGFKVTNTHQGGVLRPRRILRETGKSGGQLAVAEHFETVLGRYTLRAQLDRYQASDCGNTARHLFDCRLEWMAEERFELSGLRVVSAHGERPEQVECDGWLCEFDIELPELTRSQVRMLGPFH
;
A
#
# COMPACT_ATOMS: atom_id res chain seq x y z
N MET A 1 -6.82 0.72 5.02
CA MET A 1 -5.91 1.68 5.67
C MET A 1 -6.64 3.00 5.70
N ARG A 2 -6.43 3.83 6.71
CA ARG A 2 -7.06 5.16 6.71
C ARG A 2 -6.25 6.14 5.86
N ALA A 3 -6.90 6.91 5.01
CA ALA A 3 -6.24 7.86 4.12
C ALA A 3 -7.13 9.04 3.75
N TRP A 4 -6.54 10.23 3.63
CA TRP A 4 -7.11 11.31 2.85
C TRP A 4 -6.81 11.08 1.38
N VAL A 5 -7.80 11.29 0.52
CA VAL A 5 -7.66 11.00 -0.91
C VAL A 5 -8.16 12.18 -1.73
N ALA A 6 -7.39 12.55 -2.74
CA ALA A 6 -7.76 13.59 -3.70
C ALA A 6 -7.75 13.04 -5.13
N ARG A 7 -8.73 13.45 -5.92
CA ARG A 7 -8.86 13.10 -7.34
C ARG A 7 -8.21 14.18 -8.21
N ARG A 8 -7.61 13.75 -9.33
CA ARG A 8 -7.01 14.65 -10.33
C ARG A 8 -7.94 14.97 -11.50
N ARG A 9 -9.05 14.24 -11.63
CA ARG A 9 -10.02 14.40 -12.71
C ARG A 9 -11.45 14.36 -12.18
N VAL A 10 -12.36 15.02 -12.88
CA VAL A 10 -13.80 14.88 -12.71
C VAL A 10 -14.38 14.53 -14.07
N GLU A 11 -15.06 13.38 -14.14
CA GLU A 11 -15.65 12.87 -15.39
C GLU A 11 -14.69 12.74 -16.57
N GLY A 12 -13.39 12.61 -16.30
CA GLY A 12 -12.31 12.55 -17.30
C GLY A 12 -11.62 13.89 -17.58
N ALA A 13 -12.22 15.02 -17.19
CA ALA A 13 -11.59 16.33 -17.32
C ALA A 13 -10.48 16.51 -16.27
N LEU A 14 -9.31 17.02 -16.70
CA LEU A 14 -8.19 17.29 -15.81
C LEU A 14 -8.48 18.52 -14.94
N LEU A 15 -8.27 18.37 -13.63
CA LEU A 15 -8.40 19.47 -12.68
C LEU A 15 -7.09 20.27 -12.59
N VAL A 16 -7.23 21.59 -12.46
CA VAL A 16 -6.09 22.51 -12.23
C VAL A 16 -5.35 22.12 -10.94
N GLN A 17 -6.10 21.81 -9.89
CA GLN A 17 -5.57 21.28 -8.62
C GLN A 17 -6.33 20.01 -8.23
N PRO A 18 -5.69 19.05 -7.52
CA PRO A 18 -6.41 17.91 -7.00
C PRO A 18 -7.53 18.36 -6.04
N ILE A 19 -8.70 17.74 -6.14
CA ILE A 19 -9.83 17.99 -5.23
C ILE A 19 -9.92 16.83 -4.26
N GLN A 20 -9.90 17.12 -2.95
CA GLN A 20 -10.05 16.11 -1.92
C GLN A 20 -11.48 15.58 -1.86
N PHE A 21 -11.63 14.25 -1.78
CA PHE A 21 -12.93 13.63 -1.52
C PHE A 21 -13.47 14.13 -0.18
N GLY A 22 -14.76 14.47 -0.13
CA GLY A 22 -15.41 14.98 1.08
C GLY A 22 -15.26 16.49 1.32
N HIS A 23 -14.34 17.18 0.62
CA HIS A 23 -14.13 18.62 0.79
C HIS A 23 -15.34 19.47 0.36
N GLU A 24 -16.21 18.91 -0.49
CA GLU A 24 -17.49 19.53 -0.86
C GLU A 24 -18.45 19.67 0.34
N PHE A 25 -18.21 18.94 1.44
CA PHE A 25 -19.09 18.86 2.60
C PHE A 25 -18.48 19.44 3.89
N SER A 26 -17.14 19.52 4.02
CA SER A 26 -16.46 20.11 5.19
C SER A 26 -14.99 20.45 4.89
N GLN A 27 -14.47 21.52 5.50
CA GLN A 27 -13.04 21.90 5.43
C GLN A 27 -12.13 20.92 6.20
N ASP A 28 -12.66 20.24 7.22
CA ASP A 28 -11.95 19.23 8.03
C ASP A 28 -12.41 17.81 7.64
N ALA A 29 -12.16 17.42 6.39
CA ALA A 29 -12.54 16.10 5.92
C ALA A 29 -11.75 15.00 6.67
N ALA A 30 -12.48 14.16 7.41
CA ALA A 30 -11.93 12.97 8.05
C ALA A 30 -11.31 12.01 7.01
N PRO A 31 -10.30 11.20 7.40
CA PRO A 31 -9.76 10.19 6.50
C PRO A 31 -10.80 9.10 6.20
N TYR A 32 -10.72 8.52 5.01
CA TYR A 32 -11.52 7.38 4.57
C TYR A 32 -10.81 6.07 4.86
N GLU A 33 -11.55 4.99 5.02
CA GLU A 33 -11.03 3.64 4.85
C GLU A 33 -10.82 3.38 3.36
N LEU A 34 -9.56 3.33 2.95
CA LEU A 34 -9.14 2.91 1.62
C LEU A 34 -8.87 1.40 1.64
N LEU A 35 -9.67 0.69 0.85
CA LEU A 35 -9.62 -0.77 0.69
C LEU A 35 -9.22 -1.11 -0.74
N VAL A 36 -8.38 -2.12 -0.92
CA VAL A 36 -8.11 -2.72 -2.24
C VAL A 36 -8.47 -4.19 -2.15
N VAL A 37 -9.47 -4.58 -2.92
CA VAL A 37 -10.10 -5.90 -2.86
C VAL A 37 -10.32 -6.46 -4.25
N GLU A 38 -10.37 -7.77 -4.34
CA GLU A 38 -10.78 -8.48 -5.54
C GLU A 38 -12.30 -8.66 -5.52
N VAL A 39 -12.97 -8.25 -6.59
CA VAL A 39 -14.41 -8.37 -6.80
C VAL A 39 -14.66 -9.10 -8.11
N THR A 40 -15.83 -9.71 -8.23
CA THR A 40 -16.27 -10.30 -9.49
C THR A 40 -17.02 -9.25 -10.30
N ASP A 41 -16.56 -8.95 -11.52
CA ASP A 41 -17.27 -8.06 -12.43
C ASP A 41 -18.68 -8.61 -12.73
N GLN A 42 -19.71 -7.84 -12.36
CA GLN A 42 -21.14 -8.18 -12.53
C GLN A 42 -21.55 -8.10 -14.00
N GLY A 43 -21.06 -9.04 -14.79
CA GLY A 43 -21.37 -9.18 -16.20
C GLY A 43 -20.39 -10.07 -16.94
N LYS A 44 -19.11 -10.03 -16.55
CA LYS A 44 -18.04 -10.82 -17.21
C LYS A 44 -17.58 -12.03 -16.40
N ARG A 45 -18.02 -12.17 -15.13
CA ARG A 45 -17.58 -13.24 -14.20
C ARG A 45 -16.06 -13.36 -14.10
N ARG A 46 -15.35 -12.25 -14.33
CA ARG A 46 -13.89 -12.19 -14.19
C ARG A 46 -13.54 -11.50 -12.88
N PRO A 47 -12.61 -12.06 -12.10
CA PRO A 47 -12.06 -11.33 -10.98
C PRO A 47 -11.39 -10.05 -11.45
N MET A 48 -11.61 -8.96 -10.72
CA MET A 48 -10.95 -7.69 -10.93
C MET A 48 -10.63 -7.04 -9.60
N LYS A 49 -9.50 -6.33 -9.53
CA LYS A 49 -9.18 -5.50 -8.36
C LYS A 49 -9.90 -4.17 -8.44
N VAL A 50 -10.40 -3.72 -7.30
CA VAL A 50 -11.04 -2.41 -7.14
C VAL A 50 -10.51 -1.77 -5.86
N ALA A 51 -10.15 -0.49 -5.94
CA ALA A 51 -9.92 0.33 -4.76
C ALA A 51 -11.22 1.05 -4.38
N ARG A 52 -11.58 1.05 -3.10
CA ARG A 52 -12.81 1.64 -2.57
C ARG A 52 -12.48 2.66 -1.49
N LEU A 53 -13.14 3.81 -1.54
CA LEU A 53 -13.16 4.77 -0.43
C LEU A 53 -14.45 4.59 0.36
N VAL A 54 -14.33 4.17 1.61
CA VAL A 54 -15.45 3.98 2.53
C VAL A 54 -15.31 4.99 3.66
N PRO A 55 -16.32 5.80 3.99
CA PRO A 55 -16.27 6.63 5.19
C PRO A 55 -16.07 5.75 6.44
N VAL A 56 -15.32 6.22 7.43
CA VAL A 56 -15.03 5.42 8.63
C VAL A 56 -16.33 5.05 9.35
N GLY A 57 -16.51 3.77 9.66
CA GLY A 57 -17.72 3.26 10.31
C GLY A 57 -18.90 2.99 9.37
N GLU A 58 -18.78 3.33 8.09
CA GLU A 58 -19.80 3.06 7.08
C GLU A 58 -19.52 1.76 6.32
N ARG A 59 -20.53 1.26 5.61
CA ARG A 59 -20.42 0.05 4.76
C ARG A 59 -20.33 0.37 3.27
N GLN A 60 -20.85 1.52 2.86
CA GLN A 60 -20.97 1.88 1.46
C GLN A 60 -19.77 2.70 1.00
N ALA A 61 -19.17 2.29 -0.13
CA ALA A 61 -18.12 3.07 -0.77
C ALA A 61 -18.72 4.32 -1.42
N VAL A 62 -18.07 5.48 -1.21
CA VAL A 62 -18.42 6.75 -1.86
C VAL A 62 -17.71 6.94 -3.21
N ALA A 63 -16.64 6.18 -3.44
CA ALA A 63 -15.92 6.17 -4.70
C ALA A 63 -15.23 4.82 -4.93
N GLU A 64 -15.11 4.44 -6.20
CA GLU A 64 -14.41 3.23 -6.63
C GLU A 64 -13.43 3.53 -7.77
N LEU A 65 -12.25 2.95 -7.70
CA LEU A 65 -11.23 2.98 -8.74
C LEU A 65 -10.96 1.57 -9.24
N LEU A 66 -11.33 1.30 -10.48
CA LEU A 66 -11.19 0.01 -11.12
C LEU A 66 -9.75 -0.25 -11.58
N SER A 67 -9.30 -1.50 -11.44
CA SER A 67 -7.94 -1.95 -11.79
C SER A 67 -6.85 -1.04 -11.23
N PRO A 68 -6.85 -0.78 -9.90
CA PRO A 68 -5.92 0.15 -9.29
C PRO A 68 -4.48 -0.36 -9.43
N LYS A 69 -3.60 0.56 -9.80
CA LYS A 69 -2.14 0.35 -9.89
C LYS A 69 -1.47 1.32 -8.94
N LEU A 70 -0.61 0.80 -8.06
CA LEU A 70 0.31 1.63 -7.31
C LEU A 70 1.35 2.20 -8.28
N VAL A 71 1.53 3.52 -8.26
CA VAL A 71 2.47 4.22 -9.16
C VAL A 71 3.65 4.79 -8.39
N TRP A 72 3.42 5.17 -7.14
CA TRP A 72 4.43 5.78 -6.28
C TRP A 72 4.00 5.67 -4.82
N PHE A 73 4.98 5.54 -3.92
CA PHE A 73 4.77 5.54 -2.47
C PHE A 73 6.01 6.14 -1.78
N ARG A 74 5.85 7.11 -0.88
CA ARG A 74 6.90 7.58 0.03
C ARG A 74 6.29 8.42 1.14
N ASN A 75 6.87 8.37 2.34
CA ASN A 75 6.50 9.28 3.45
C ASN A 75 4.98 9.33 3.70
N TRP A 76 4.36 8.16 3.81
CA TRP A 76 2.91 8.00 4.00
C TRP A 76 2.03 8.49 2.85
N GLN A 77 2.61 8.98 1.76
CA GLN A 77 1.89 9.41 0.58
C GLN A 77 2.05 8.38 -0.53
N PHE A 78 1.03 8.22 -1.35
CA PHE A 78 1.06 7.30 -2.48
C PHE A 78 0.06 7.70 -3.56
N VAL A 79 0.26 7.16 -4.75
CA VAL A 79 -0.62 7.42 -5.90
C VAL A 79 -1.15 6.10 -6.42
N LEU A 80 -2.49 6.01 -6.51
CA LEU A 80 -3.18 4.96 -7.25
C LEU A 80 -3.64 5.50 -8.60
N SER A 81 -3.41 4.74 -9.66
CA SER A 81 -3.96 5.00 -10.99
C SER A 81 -4.93 3.90 -11.38
N GLY A 82 -6.01 4.24 -12.05
CA GLY A 82 -7.01 3.28 -12.51
C GLY A 82 -8.07 3.95 -13.36
N ALA A 83 -9.27 3.37 -13.38
CA ALA A 83 -10.41 3.93 -14.07
C ALA A 83 -11.60 4.14 -13.14
N GLU A 84 -12.33 5.24 -13.31
CA GLU A 84 -13.65 5.46 -12.70
C GLU A 84 -14.73 5.21 -13.75
N GLN A 85 -15.86 4.66 -13.31
CA GLN A 85 -17.05 4.56 -14.15
C GLN A 85 -17.92 5.80 -13.95
N VAL A 86 -18.28 6.44 -15.05
CA VAL A 86 -19.08 7.66 -15.07
C VAL A 86 -20.30 7.40 -15.93
N ALA A 87 -21.49 7.61 -15.36
CA ALA A 87 -22.72 7.57 -16.11
C ALA A 87 -22.80 8.79 -17.04
N GLY A 88 -23.16 8.57 -18.30
CA GLY A 88 -23.40 9.63 -19.26
C GLY A 88 -24.59 9.33 -20.15
N ALA A 89 -24.90 10.24 -21.07
CA ALA A 89 -26.07 10.15 -21.95
C ALA A 89 -26.12 8.86 -22.81
N HIS A 90 -24.98 8.25 -23.10
CA HIS A 90 -24.85 7.05 -23.93
C HIS A 90 -24.49 5.79 -23.12
N GLY A 91 -24.68 5.82 -21.80
CA GLY A 91 -24.35 4.72 -20.89
C GLY A 91 -23.13 5.00 -20.02
N ILE A 92 -22.53 3.93 -19.50
CA ILE A 92 -21.39 4.02 -18.57
C ILE A 92 -20.10 4.11 -19.38
N ARG A 93 -19.32 5.18 -19.16
CA ARG A 93 -17.97 5.32 -19.72
C ARG A 93 -16.91 5.13 -18.64
N ALA A 94 -15.80 4.50 -18.99
CA ALA A 94 -14.63 4.41 -18.13
C ALA A 94 -13.70 5.60 -18.42
N VAL A 95 -13.33 6.34 -17.39
CA VAL A 95 -12.38 7.46 -17.49
C VAL A 95 -11.15 7.18 -16.64
N LEU A 96 -9.97 7.47 -17.18
CA LEU A 96 -8.73 7.34 -16.40
C LEU A 96 -8.76 8.30 -15.22
N GLN A 97 -8.28 7.81 -14.07
CA GLN A 97 -8.22 8.58 -12.84
C GLN A 97 -6.92 8.30 -12.10
N SER A 98 -6.47 9.31 -11.35
CA SER A 98 -5.37 9.19 -10.40
C SER A 98 -5.83 9.71 -9.04
N TRP A 99 -5.73 8.86 -8.02
CA TRP A 99 -5.98 9.19 -6.63
C TRP A 99 -4.66 9.48 -5.94
N ILE A 100 -4.51 10.69 -5.42
CA ILE A 100 -3.40 11.11 -4.57
C ILE A 100 -3.82 10.84 -3.13
N CYS A 101 -3.14 9.91 -2.49
CA CYS A 101 -3.49 9.40 -1.18
C CYS A 101 -2.44 9.82 -0.15
N LYS A 102 -2.89 10.23 1.03
CA LYS A 102 -2.06 10.44 2.22
C LYS A 102 -2.61 9.55 3.32
N LEU A 103 -1.83 8.56 3.75
CA LEU A 103 -2.19 7.70 4.88
C LEU A 103 -2.33 8.53 6.16
N SER A 104 -3.28 8.13 6.99
CA SER A 104 -3.44 8.56 8.37
C SER A 104 -2.85 7.47 9.26
N PRO A 105 -1.53 7.46 9.50
CA PRO A 105 -0.94 6.46 10.38
C PRO A 105 -1.45 6.61 11.82
N PRO A 106 -1.45 5.52 12.61
CA PRO A 106 -1.70 5.61 14.04
C PRO A 106 -0.63 6.46 14.74
N ALA A 107 -0.93 6.91 15.96
CA ALA A 107 0.04 7.62 16.79
C ALA A 107 1.31 6.79 16.97
N TYR A 108 2.46 7.47 16.94
CA TYR A 108 3.79 6.86 17.09
C TYR A 108 4.18 5.86 15.99
N ALA A 109 3.52 5.89 14.83
CA ALA A 109 3.98 5.14 13.68
C ALA A 109 5.31 5.72 13.16
N ILE A 110 6.33 4.87 13.10
CA ILE A 110 7.67 5.25 12.64
C ILE A 110 7.99 4.76 11.23
N GLY A 111 7.22 3.80 10.71
CA GLY A 111 7.43 3.21 9.37
C GLY A 111 6.60 1.94 9.20
N PHE A 112 7.15 0.94 8.51
CA PHE A 112 6.45 -0.32 8.26
C PHE A 112 7.23 -1.53 8.78
N LYS A 113 6.51 -2.47 9.39
CA LYS A 113 6.96 -3.84 9.55
C LYS A 113 6.54 -4.63 8.33
N VAL A 114 7.49 -5.38 7.78
CA VAL A 114 7.31 -6.20 6.59
C VAL A 114 7.56 -7.66 6.92
N THR A 115 6.61 -8.52 6.56
CA THR A 115 6.74 -9.98 6.54
C THR A 115 6.75 -10.48 5.10
N ASN A 116 7.66 -11.39 4.77
CA ASN A 116 7.68 -12.01 3.44
C ASN A 116 6.52 -12.98 3.26
N THR A 117 5.79 -12.81 2.18
CA THR A 117 4.72 -13.73 1.78
C THR A 117 5.28 -14.93 1.04
N HIS A 118 6.52 -14.90 0.54
CA HIS A 118 7.14 -16.02 -0.17
C HIS A 118 8.44 -16.50 0.49
N GLN A 119 8.84 -17.73 0.15
CA GLN A 119 10.16 -18.28 0.42
C GLN A 119 10.62 -19.11 -0.77
N GLY A 120 11.72 -18.69 -1.41
CA GLY A 120 12.26 -19.37 -2.60
C GLY A 120 11.24 -19.46 -3.73
N GLY A 121 10.55 -18.35 -4.02
CA GLY A 121 9.48 -18.31 -5.02
C GLY A 121 8.14 -18.93 -4.60
N VAL A 122 8.04 -19.62 -3.46
CA VAL A 122 6.82 -20.31 -3.03
C VAL A 122 6.01 -19.46 -2.06
N LEU A 123 4.72 -19.26 -2.37
CA LEU A 123 3.78 -18.55 -1.50
C LEU A 123 3.60 -19.29 -0.17
N ARG A 124 3.76 -18.57 0.94
CA ARG A 124 3.59 -19.08 2.29
C ARG A 124 2.11 -19.04 2.72
N PRO A 125 1.64 -20.07 3.43
CA PRO A 125 0.33 -20.04 4.08
C PRO A 125 0.18 -18.86 5.04
N ARG A 126 -0.97 -18.17 4.99
CA ARG A 126 -1.26 -16.97 5.82
C ARG A 126 -1.07 -17.18 7.32
N ARG A 127 -1.31 -18.40 7.84
CA ARG A 127 -1.12 -18.73 9.26
C ARG A 127 0.33 -18.53 9.74
N ILE A 128 1.31 -18.86 8.88
CA ILE A 128 2.74 -18.81 9.21
C ILE A 128 3.27 -17.36 9.17
N LEU A 129 2.63 -16.48 8.41
CA LEU A 129 3.04 -15.07 8.31
C LEU A 129 2.94 -14.32 9.64
N ARG A 130 2.10 -14.78 10.57
CA ARG A 130 1.97 -14.18 11.90
C ARG A 130 3.14 -14.50 12.83
N GLU A 131 3.77 -15.64 12.62
CA GLU A 131 4.84 -16.20 13.46
C GLU A 131 6.25 -15.87 12.92
N THR A 132 6.33 -15.35 11.69
CA THR A 132 7.59 -15.02 11.05
C THR A 132 8.15 -13.69 11.56
N GLY A 133 9.47 -13.61 11.71
CA GLY A 133 10.17 -12.36 12.04
C GLY A 133 9.86 -11.24 11.04
N LYS A 134 9.59 -10.05 11.58
CA LYS A 134 9.26 -8.86 10.80
C LYS A 134 10.48 -7.96 10.65
N SER A 135 10.67 -7.37 9.48
CA SER A 135 11.69 -6.33 9.26
C SER A 135 11.04 -4.95 9.33
N GLY A 136 11.51 -4.08 10.22
CA GLY A 136 11.05 -2.69 10.33
C GLY A 136 11.87 -1.74 9.45
N GLY A 137 11.21 -0.75 8.85
CA GLY A 137 11.90 0.28 8.05
C GLY A 137 11.00 1.28 7.34
N GLN A 138 11.62 2.19 6.60
CA GLN A 138 10.93 3.11 5.69
C GLN A 138 10.64 2.43 4.36
N LEU A 139 9.37 2.44 3.95
CA LEU A 139 8.95 1.91 2.66
C LEU A 139 8.86 3.02 1.62
N ALA A 140 9.45 2.77 0.45
CA ALA A 140 9.31 3.62 -0.72
C ALA A 140 9.00 2.75 -1.96
N VAL A 141 8.19 3.27 -2.87
CA VAL A 141 7.89 2.65 -4.17
C VAL A 141 8.05 3.70 -5.25
N ALA A 142 8.89 3.42 -6.23
CA ALA A 142 9.16 4.32 -7.34
C ALA A 142 9.61 3.56 -8.59
N GLU A 143 9.59 4.23 -9.74
CA GLU A 143 10.15 3.69 -10.97
C GLU A 143 11.68 3.58 -10.87
N HIS A 144 12.23 2.49 -11.39
CA HIS A 144 13.65 2.17 -11.38
C HIS A 144 14.01 1.31 -12.58
N PHE A 145 15.16 1.56 -13.21
CA PHE A 145 15.70 0.68 -14.24
C PHE A 145 16.42 -0.50 -13.58
N GLU A 146 15.89 -1.72 -13.74
CA GLU A 146 16.52 -2.92 -13.20
C GLU A 146 17.29 -3.65 -14.30
N THR A 147 18.59 -3.79 -14.08
CA THR A 147 19.54 -4.41 -15.00
C THR A 147 19.23 -5.87 -15.30
N VAL A 148 18.88 -6.65 -14.28
CA VAL A 148 18.59 -8.09 -14.44
C VAL A 148 17.32 -8.32 -15.25
N LEU A 149 16.34 -7.41 -15.12
CA LEU A 149 15.10 -7.45 -15.90
C LEU A 149 15.22 -6.76 -17.27
N GLY A 150 16.27 -5.97 -17.48
CA GLY A 150 16.51 -5.21 -18.71
C GLY A 150 15.44 -4.15 -19.01
N ARG A 151 14.72 -3.65 -18.00
CA ARG A 151 13.62 -2.67 -18.19
C ARG A 151 13.41 -1.75 -16.99
N TYR A 152 12.73 -0.64 -17.23
CA TYR A 152 12.11 0.14 -16.15
C TYR A 152 10.98 -0.67 -15.51
N THR A 153 10.97 -0.65 -14.19
CA THR A 153 10.02 -1.37 -13.35
C THR A 153 9.66 -0.53 -12.14
N LEU A 154 8.50 -0.78 -11.55
CA LEU A 154 8.20 -0.28 -10.21
C LEU A 154 8.96 -1.10 -9.17
N ARG A 155 9.78 -0.44 -8.36
CA ARG A 155 10.57 -1.04 -7.28
C ARG A 155 10.02 -0.58 -5.93
N ALA A 156 9.62 -1.53 -5.09
CA ALA A 156 9.50 -1.27 -3.66
C ALA A 156 10.85 -1.47 -2.98
N GLN A 157 11.18 -0.57 -2.07
CA GLN A 157 12.39 -0.55 -1.28
C GLN A 157 12.03 -0.38 0.19
N LEU A 158 12.59 -1.24 1.05
CA LEU A 158 12.47 -1.14 2.50
C LEU A 158 13.85 -0.82 3.08
N ASP A 159 14.01 0.40 3.58
CA ASP A 159 15.23 0.87 4.23
C ASP A 159 15.10 0.67 5.75
N ARG A 160 15.93 -0.19 6.33
CA ARG A 160 15.90 -0.47 7.77
C ARG A 160 16.29 0.77 8.57
N TYR A 161 15.70 0.95 9.76
CA TYR A 161 16.01 2.11 10.63
C TYR A 161 17.47 2.18 11.08
N GLN A 162 18.11 1.02 11.24
CA GLN A 162 19.53 0.91 11.56
C GLN A 162 20.22 0.21 10.39
N ALA A 163 21.02 0.96 9.63
CA ALA A 163 22.01 0.36 8.75
C ALA A 163 23.08 -0.28 9.65
N SER A 164 23.09 -1.61 9.75
CA SER A 164 24.25 -2.29 10.31
C SER A 164 25.47 -1.95 9.46
N ASP A 165 26.63 -1.71 10.09
CA ASP A 165 27.92 -1.33 9.47
C ASP A 165 28.44 -2.26 8.35
N CYS A 166 27.68 -3.30 7.97
CA CYS A 166 27.96 -4.20 6.88
C CYS A 166 26.93 -4.01 5.76
N GLY A 167 27.22 -3.11 4.81
CA GLY A 167 26.60 -3.06 3.49
C GLY A 167 25.16 -2.57 3.42
N ASN A 168 24.72 -2.25 2.21
CA ASN A 168 23.39 -1.74 1.91
C ASN A 168 22.33 -2.83 2.22
N THR A 169 21.70 -2.76 3.39
CA THR A 169 20.70 -3.76 3.87
C THR A 169 19.29 -3.52 3.33
N ALA A 170 19.14 -2.60 2.38
CA ALA A 170 17.87 -2.30 1.75
C ALA A 170 17.31 -3.55 1.06
N ARG A 171 16.04 -3.83 1.31
CA ARG A 171 15.34 -4.93 0.66
C ARG A 171 14.60 -4.38 -0.56
N HIS A 172 14.58 -5.13 -1.65
CA HIS A 172 13.95 -4.72 -2.90
C HIS A 172 12.91 -5.73 -3.37
N LEU A 173 11.84 -5.22 -3.97
CA LEU A 173 10.81 -5.97 -4.69
C LEU A 173 10.53 -5.26 -6.01
N PHE A 174 10.84 -5.93 -7.12
CA PHE A 174 10.66 -5.42 -8.49
C PHE A 174 9.31 -5.84 -9.06
N ASP A 175 8.91 -5.26 -10.19
CA ASP A 175 7.56 -5.34 -10.76
C ASP A 175 6.45 -5.21 -9.70
N CYS A 176 6.65 -4.31 -8.74
CA CYS A 176 5.84 -4.21 -7.53
C CYS A 176 4.37 -3.91 -7.87
N ARG A 177 3.45 -4.64 -7.25
CA ARG A 177 2.00 -4.47 -7.39
C ARG A 177 1.34 -4.45 -6.03
N LEU A 178 0.33 -3.59 -5.88
CA LEU A 178 -0.57 -3.64 -4.74
C LEU A 178 -1.60 -4.76 -4.96
N GLU A 179 -1.56 -5.79 -4.13
CA GLU A 179 -2.47 -6.94 -4.21
C GLU A 179 -3.74 -6.70 -3.43
N TRP A 180 -3.59 -6.19 -2.21
CA TRP A 180 -4.66 -6.06 -1.25
C TRP A 180 -4.36 -4.94 -0.26
N MET A 181 -5.40 -4.28 0.25
CA MET A 181 -5.29 -3.28 1.31
C MET A 181 -6.56 -3.32 2.17
N ALA A 182 -6.39 -3.39 3.49
CA ALA A 182 -7.46 -3.27 4.48
C ALA A 182 -7.05 -2.36 5.63
N GLU A 183 -7.87 -2.20 6.66
CA GLU A 183 -7.74 -1.17 7.71
C GLU A 183 -6.31 -0.99 8.26
N GLU A 184 -5.61 -2.07 8.57
CA GLU A 184 -4.30 -2.01 9.25
C GLU A 184 -3.11 -2.45 8.39
N ARG A 185 -3.37 -3.09 7.25
CA ARG A 185 -2.36 -3.81 6.48
C ARG A 185 -2.59 -3.71 4.99
N PHE A 186 -1.53 -3.90 4.22
CA PHE A 186 -1.60 -4.09 2.79
C PHE A 186 -0.55 -5.08 2.31
N GLU A 187 -0.77 -5.65 1.14
CA GLU A 187 0.10 -6.64 0.54
C GLU A 187 0.66 -6.11 -0.77
N LEU A 188 1.98 -6.15 -0.89
CA LEU A 188 2.70 -5.95 -2.14
C LEU A 188 3.14 -7.31 -2.70
N SER A 189 3.02 -7.51 -4.00
CA SER A 189 3.64 -8.62 -4.73
C SER A 189 4.67 -8.10 -5.71
N GLY A 190 5.57 -8.97 -6.16
CA GLY A 190 6.52 -8.63 -7.18
C GLY A 190 7.56 -9.73 -7.36
N LEU A 191 8.76 -9.30 -7.74
CA LEU A 191 9.88 -10.15 -8.07
C LEU A 191 11.07 -9.81 -7.18
N ARG A 192 11.82 -10.83 -6.79
CA ARG A 192 13.09 -10.71 -6.11
C ARG A 192 14.19 -11.27 -6.99
N VAL A 193 15.28 -10.52 -7.11
CA VAL A 193 16.53 -11.01 -7.70
C VAL A 193 17.33 -11.70 -6.61
N VAL A 194 17.67 -12.97 -6.84
CA VAL A 194 18.55 -13.77 -6.00
C VAL A 194 19.89 -13.87 -6.71
N SER A 195 20.91 -13.20 -6.16
CA SER A 195 22.25 -13.18 -6.73
C SER A 195 22.82 -14.59 -6.87
N ALA A 196 23.64 -14.78 -7.91
CA ALA A 196 24.38 -16.02 -8.11
C ALA A 196 25.23 -16.36 -6.88
N HIS A 197 25.28 -17.65 -6.51
CA HIS A 197 26.08 -18.12 -5.39
C HIS A 197 26.63 -19.53 -5.66
N GLY A 198 27.95 -19.64 -5.71
CA GLY A 198 28.62 -20.88 -6.10
C GLY A 198 28.22 -21.29 -7.53
N GLU A 199 27.69 -22.49 -7.68
CA GLU A 199 27.18 -22.99 -8.96
C GLU A 199 25.75 -22.52 -9.29
N ARG A 200 25.07 -21.86 -8.35
CA ARG A 200 23.70 -21.38 -8.59
C ARG A 200 23.74 -20.10 -9.41
N PRO A 201 23.14 -20.07 -10.62
CA PRO A 201 23.05 -18.85 -11.40
C PRO A 201 22.14 -17.84 -10.70
N GLU A 202 22.21 -16.59 -11.14
CA GLU A 202 21.26 -15.57 -10.73
C GLU A 202 19.83 -15.98 -11.12
N GLN A 203 18.88 -15.77 -10.21
CA GLN A 203 17.49 -16.18 -10.39
C GLN A 203 16.54 -15.02 -10.08
N VAL A 204 15.44 -14.97 -10.84
CA VAL A 204 14.33 -14.07 -10.55
C VAL A 204 13.17 -14.91 -10.04
N GLU A 205 12.78 -14.67 -8.80
CA GLU A 205 11.73 -15.42 -8.11
C GLU A 205 10.54 -14.52 -7.78
N CYS A 206 9.35 -15.10 -7.67
CA CYS A 206 8.20 -14.42 -7.08
C CYS A 206 8.47 -14.11 -5.61
N ASP A 207 8.13 -12.91 -5.17
CA ASP A 207 8.15 -12.52 -3.76
C ASP A 207 6.99 -11.56 -3.44
N GLY A 208 6.80 -11.27 -2.16
CA GLY A 208 5.81 -10.31 -1.73
C GLY A 208 5.95 -9.96 -0.27
N TRP A 209 5.39 -8.81 0.11
CA TRP A 209 5.53 -8.17 1.41
C TRP A 209 4.15 -7.89 1.98
N LEU A 210 3.84 -8.51 3.12
CA LEU A 210 2.74 -8.08 3.97
C LEU A 210 3.24 -6.95 4.85
N CYS A 211 2.68 -5.77 4.67
CA CYS A 211 3.08 -4.54 5.32
C CYS A 211 2.04 -4.14 6.38
N GLU A 212 2.52 -3.75 7.56
CA GLU A 212 1.72 -3.21 8.65
C GLU A 212 2.48 -2.02 9.28
N PHE A 213 1.78 -1.09 9.93
CA PHE A 213 2.44 0.02 10.61
C PHE A 213 3.41 -0.49 11.69
N ASP A 214 4.61 0.07 11.71
CA ASP A 214 5.55 -0.07 12.82
C ASP A 214 5.28 1.04 13.82
N ILE A 215 4.91 0.66 15.04
CA ILE A 215 4.52 1.57 16.11
C ILE A 215 5.55 1.43 17.23
N GLU A 216 6.21 2.54 17.55
CA GLU A 216 7.14 2.64 18.67
C GLU A 216 6.43 3.36 19.83
N LEU A 217 5.86 2.59 20.75
CA LEU A 217 5.21 3.18 21.92
C LEU A 217 6.25 3.85 22.81
N PRO A 218 6.00 5.08 23.30
CA PRO A 218 6.87 5.68 24.30
C PRO A 218 6.93 4.78 25.53
N GLU A 219 8.13 4.56 26.07
CA GLU A 219 8.24 3.97 27.41
C GLU A 219 7.49 4.88 28.38
N LEU A 220 6.42 4.35 28.99
CA LEU A 220 5.70 5.07 30.04
C LEU A 220 6.69 5.39 31.15
N THR A 221 6.96 6.66 31.37
CA THR A 221 7.78 7.09 32.50
C THR A 221 7.15 6.61 33.82
N ARG A 222 7.96 6.30 34.83
CA ARG A 222 7.46 5.83 36.15
C ARG A 222 6.39 6.77 36.76
N SER A 223 6.42 8.07 36.42
CA SER A 223 5.41 9.07 36.78
C SER A 223 4.06 8.84 36.07
N GLN A 224 4.06 8.49 34.78
CA GLN A 224 2.85 8.19 34.00
C GLN A 224 2.21 6.87 34.42
N VAL A 225 3.01 5.86 34.77
CA VAL A 225 2.50 4.59 35.34
C VAL A 225 1.82 4.82 36.70
N ARG A 226 2.35 5.72 37.53
CA ARG A 226 1.72 6.09 38.81
C ARG A 226 0.40 6.86 38.65
N MET A 227 0.21 7.58 37.55
CA MET A 227 -1.04 8.32 37.27
C MET A 227 -2.17 7.43 36.76
N LEU A 228 -1.88 6.21 36.30
CA LEU A 228 -2.90 5.27 35.80
C LEU A 228 -3.64 4.53 36.93
N GLY A 229 -3.21 4.68 38.19
CA GLY A 229 -3.83 4.06 39.37
C GLY A 229 -3.78 2.52 39.33
N PRO A 230 -4.00 1.84 40.46
CA PRO A 230 -4.21 0.40 40.44
C PRO A 230 -5.57 0.11 39.78
N PHE A 231 -5.57 -0.69 38.71
CA PHE A 231 -6.80 -1.28 38.18
C PHE A 231 -7.44 -2.15 39.28
N HIS A 232 -8.65 -1.79 39.71
CA HIS A 232 -9.50 -2.60 40.59
C HIS A 232 -10.38 -3.55 39.77
#